data_AF-A0A5P8E4K8-F1
#
_entry.id   AF-A0A5P8E4K8-F1
#
_cell.length_a   1.000
_cell.length_b   1.000
_cell.length_c   1.000
_cell.angle_alpha   90.00
_cell.angle_beta   90.00
_cell.angle_gamma   90.00
#
_symmetry.space_group_name_H-M   'P 1'
#
loop_
_entity.id
_entity.type
_entity.pdbx_description
1 polymer ?
#
loop_
_entity_poly.entity_id
_entity_poly.type
_entity_poly.pdbx_seq_one_letter_code
_entity_poly.pdbx_strand_id
1 'polypeptide(L)'
;MEKETLVDYLLNIYNQIVQDLIRDRKGRQYYENVDSVRCEFQQNYNCFIDFITSLVKDYIVDVHTLNHDLLFESFSNILNTEVNDGFKEYGSKYYGVFCCNGFEYTCRLQAYTTDNYNQASINLYKLHGSVNYVPFYKKGVDGISRKIAYLKSNKGINITQLYMEDENKGEFIYSESERHYDFLTGTTKAIRYNDFFFQELFCNFKCNLKNAEKLIIIGYGGKDKEINKYIVDNFDYEHKPVFIVDPKPSETLMNFANRINAQIIEKTVSEIDGSDFESSK
;
A
#
# COMPACT_ATOMS: atom_id res chain seq x y z
N MET A 1 -32.45 -7.05 5.07
CA MET A 1 -31.55 -5.88 5.02
C MET A 1 -30.60 -5.76 6.22
N GLU A 2 -30.82 -6.46 7.35
CA GLU A 2 -29.89 -6.45 8.51
C GLU A 2 -28.93 -7.66 8.62
N LYS A 3 -29.16 -8.75 7.87
CA LYS A 3 -28.32 -9.97 7.97
C LYS A 3 -27.03 -9.92 7.14
N GLU A 4 -27.04 -9.28 5.98
CA GLU A 4 -25.85 -9.21 5.10
C GLU A 4 -24.76 -8.30 5.69
N THR A 5 -25.16 -7.17 6.29
CA THR A 5 -24.25 -6.26 7.02
C THR A 5 -23.58 -6.90 8.23
N LEU A 6 -24.28 -7.83 8.92
CA LEU A 6 -23.70 -8.56 10.04
C LEU A 6 -22.64 -9.58 9.59
N VAL A 7 -22.87 -10.23 8.45
CA VAL A 7 -21.94 -11.23 7.88
C VAL A 7 -20.66 -10.54 7.39
N ASP A 8 -20.76 -9.39 6.73
CA ASP A 8 -19.60 -8.61 6.28
C ASP A 8 -18.79 -8.05 7.46
N TYR A 9 -19.48 -7.60 8.52
CA TYR A 9 -18.85 -7.17 9.76
C TYR A 9 -18.12 -8.32 10.47
N LEU A 10 -18.73 -9.51 10.50
CA LEU A 10 -18.12 -10.72 11.05
C LEU A 10 -16.93 -11.20 10.22
N LEU A 11 -16.95 -11.04 8.89
CA LEU A 11 -15.83 -11.37 8.01
C LEU A 11 -14.63 -10.46 8.26
N ASN A 12 -14.88 -9.16 8.49
CA ASN A 12 -13.84 -8.19 8.81
C ASN A 12 -13.23 -8.45 10.18
N ILE A 13 -14.06 -8.75 11.20
CA ILE A 13 -13.58 -9.17 12.52
C ILE A 13 -12.81 -10.49 12.41
N TYR A 14 -13.30 -11.45 11.63
CA TYR A 14 -12.62 -12.73 11.41
C TYR A 14 -11.25 -12.53 10.75
N ASN A 15 -11.13 -11.66 9.75
CA ASN A 15 -9.86 -11.39 9.09
C ASN A 15 -8.87 -10.66 10.02
N GLN A 16 -9.35 -9.74 10.86
CA GLN A 16 -8.53 -9.07 11.89
C GLN A 16 -8.06 -10.08 12.95
N ILE A 17 -8.97 -10.94 13.42
CA ILE A 17 -8.65 -12.03 14.35
C ILE A 17 -7.67 -13.00 13.71
N VAL A 18 -7.83 -13.39 12.45
CA VAL A 18 -6.90 -14.28 11.74
C VAL A 18 -5.53 -13.62 11.61
N GLN A 19 -5.45 -12.33 11.29
CA GLN A 19 -4.17 -11.60 11.28
C GLN A 19 -3.49 -11.56 12.66
N ASP A 20 -4.26 -11.38 13.74
CA ASP A 20 -3.75 -11.39 15.11
C ASP A 20 -3.43 -12.81 15.64
N LEU A 21 -4.11 -13.83 15.13
CA LEU A 21 -3.98 -15.23 15.57
C LEU A 21 -3.06 -16.08 14.70
N ILE A 22 -2.66 -15.63 13.50
CA ILE A 22 -1.63 -16.32 12.70
C ILE A 22 -0.31 -16.23 13.46
N ARG A 23 -0.08 -17.29 14.24
CA ARG A 23 1.16 -17.61 14.90
C ARG A 23 1.81 -18.74 14.12
N ASP A 24 3.12 -18.68 13.94
CA ASP A 24 3.88 -19.79 13.38
C ASP A 24 3.80 -21.04 14.29
N ARG A 25 4.35 -22.17 13.86
CA ARG A 25 4.39 -23.41 14.65
C ARG A 25 5.14 -23.27 15.99
N LYS A 26 5.79 -22.13 16.24
CA LYS A 26 6.50 -21.79 17.48
C LYS A 26 5.74 -20.75 18.32
N GLY A 27 4.49 -20.43 17.97
CA GLY A 27 3.62 -19.53 18.74
C GLY A 27 3.90 -18.04 18.54
N ARG A 28 4.71 -17.66 17.55
CA ARG A 28 5.11 -16.27 17.28
C ARG A 28 4.21 -15.64 16.24
N GLN A 29 3.66 -14.45 16.52
CA GLN A 29 2.91 -13.69 15.50
C GLN A 29 3.88 -13.20 14.41
N TYR A 30 3.38 -13.07 13.17
CA TYR A 30 4.17 -12.75 11.97
C TYR A 30 5.11 -11.54 12.10
N TYR A 31 4.81 -10.61 13.03
CA TYR A 31 5.56 -9.37 13.26
C TYR A 31 6.13 -9.23 14.69
N GLU A 32 6.26 -10.31 15.46
CA GLU A 32 6.78 -10.25 16.86
C GLU A 32 8.29 -10.50 16.99
N ASN A 33 8.95 -11.08 15.98
CA ASN A 33 10.40 -11.31 16.01
C ASN A 33 10.97 -11.11 14.61
N VAL A 34 11.15 -9.84 14.26
CA VAL A 34 11.44 -9.40 12.90
C VAL A 34 12.85 -9.79 12.45
N ASP A 35 13.81 -10.07 13.33
CA ASP A 35 15.21 -10.27 12.88
C ASP A 35 15.55 -11.70 12.45
N SER A 36 14.93 -12.74 13.03
CA SER A 36 15.32 -14.14 12.74
C SER A 36 14.48 -14.85 11.68
N VAL A 37 13.21 -14.45 11.51
CA VAL A 37 12.31 -14.98 10.44
C VAL A 37 12.53 -14.25 9.11
N ARG A 38 13.13 -13.05 9.17
CA ARG A 38 13.53 -12.26 7.99
C ARG A 38 14.49 -13.03 7.08
N CYS A 39 15.51 -13.70 7.60
CA CYS A 39 16.57 -14.29 6.76
C CYS A 39 16.08 -15.30 5.71
N GLU A 40 15.25 -16.29 6.04
CA GLU A 40 14.80 -17.31 5.07
C GLU A 40 13.74 -16.77 4.11
N PHE A 41 12.83 -15.94 4.60
CA PHE A 41 11.78 -15.36 3.76
C PHE A 41 12.33 -14.30 2.82
N GLN A 42 13.32 -13.50 3.26
CA GLN A 42 14.01 -12.50 2.42
C GLN A 42 14.87 -13.13 1.33
N GLN A 43 15.45 -14.31 1.57
CA GLN A 43 16.23 -15.02 0.54
C GLN A 43 15.41 -15.26 -0.74
N ASN A 44 14.11 -15.52 -0.61
CA ASN A 44 13.21 -15.72 -1.76
C ASN A 44 12.91 -14.42 -2.55
N TYR A 45 13.28 -13.25 -2.02
CA TYR A 45 13.09 -11.96 -2.67
C TYR A 45 14.42 -11.27 -3.02
N ASN A 46 15.57 -11.91 -2.79
CA ASN A 46 16.88 -11.31 -3.10
C ASN A 46 16.96 -10.87 -4.57
N CYS A 47 16.56 -11.72 -5.51
CA CYS A 47 16.54 -11.39 -6.92
C CYS A 47 15.64 -10.17 -7.23
N PHE A 48 14.46 -10.09 -6.61
CA PHE A 48 13.59 -8.92 -6.72
C PHE A 48 14.19 -7.65 -6.11
N ILE A 49 14.83 -7.76 -4.93
CA ILE A 49 15.50 -6.64 -4.27
C ILE A 49 16.67 -6.15 -5.12
N ASP A 50 17.51 -7.04 -5.63
CA ASP A 50 18.64 -6.72 -6.51
C ASP A 50 18.15 -6.06 -7.80
N PHE A 51 17.07 -6.58 -8.38
CA PHE A 51 16.40 -6.00 -9.54
C PHE A 51 15.93 -4.56 -9.29
N ILE A 52 15.13 -4.33 -8.23
CA ILE A 52 14.68 -2.97 -7.89
C ILE A 52 15.89 -2.06 -7.60
N THR A 53 16.91 -2.56 -6.90
CA THR A 53 18.15 -1.82 -6.60
C THR A 53 18.92 -1.44 -7.87
N SER A 54 18.85 -2.26 -8.92
CA SER A 54 19.40 -1.93 -10.23
C SER A 54 18.58 -0.84 -10.94
N LEU A 55 17.25 -0.91 -10.89
CA LEU A 55 16.37 0.06 -11.55
C LEU A 55 16.54 1.47 -10.98
N VAL A 56 16.65 1.60 -9.65
CA VAL A 56 16.77 2.92 -9.00
C VAL A 56 18.03 3.70 -9.36
N LYS A 57 19.01 3.06 -10.02
CA LYS A 57 20.23 3.74 -10.51
C LYS A 57 19.94 4.63 -11.71
N ASP A 58 19.00 4.20 -12.56
CA ASP A 58 18.72 4.85 -13.84
C ASP A 58 17.30 5.42 -13.91
N TYR A 59 16.40 5.02 -13.00
CA TYR A 59 14.99 5.38 -13.01
C TYR A 59 14.49 5.83 -11.63
N ILE A 60 13.47 6.69 -11.65
CA ILE A 60 12.53 6.81 -10.52
C ILE A 60 11.56 5.63 -10.64
N VAL A 61 11.44 4.84 -9.57
CA VAL A 61 10.63 3.63 -9.56
C VAL A 61 9.31 3.90 -8.82
N ASP A 62 8.22 4.00 -9.57
CA ASP A 62 6.87 4.11 -9.01
C ASP A 62 6.24 2.72 -8.83
N VAL A 63 6.12 2.28 -7.58
CA VAL A 63 5.53 1.00 -7.21
C VAL A 63 4.07 1.18 -6.85
N HIS A 64 3.18 0.71 -7.71
CA HIS A 64 1.73 0.68 -7.47
C HIS A 64 1.31 -0.73 -7.07
N THR A 65 0.84 -0.91 -5.83
CA THR A 65 0.43 -2.22 -5.30
C THR A 65 -1.04 -2.28 -4.94
N LEU A 66 -1.63 -3.45 -5.19
CA LEU A 66 -2.98 -3.81 -4.77
C LEU A 66 -3.00 -4.55 -3.43
N ASN A 67 -1.82 -4.90 -2.89
CA ASN A 67 -1.67 -5.56 -1.60
C ASN A 67 -1.83 -4.57 -0.45
N HIS A 68 -2.38 -5.06 0.65
CA HIS A 68 -2.59 -4.27 1.86
C HIS A 68 -1.49 -4.44 2.91
N ASP A 69 -0.73 -5.54 2.81
CA ASP A 69 0.33 -5.93 3.74
C ASP A 69 1.54 -5.00 3.70
N LEU A 70 2.51 -5.21 4.59
CA LEU A 70 3.72 -4.38 4.74
C LEU A 70 4.96 -5.01 4.13
N LEU A 71 4.81 -5.95 3.19
CA LEU A 71 5.93 -6.69 2.62
C LEU A 71 6.95 -5.76 1.96
N PHE A 72 6.49 -4.85 1.10
CA PHE A 72 7.39 -3.95 0.37
C PHE A 72 8.11 -3.00 1.31
N GLU A 73 7.40 -2.42 2.30
CA GLU A 73 8.03 -1.58 3.32
C GLU A 73 9.05 -2.34 4.15
N SER A 74 8.87 -3.65 4.35
CA SER A 74 9.86 -4.46 5.06
C SER A 74 11.22 -4.52 4.35
N PHE A 75 11.26 -4.21 3.03
CA PHE A 75 12.48 -4.14 2.23
C PHE A 75 13.18 -2.78 2.31
N SER A 76 12.55 -1.72 2.81
CA SER A 76 13.16 -0.38 2.85
C SER A 76 14.52 -0.37 3.56
N ASN A 77 14.66 -1.16 4.62
CA ASN A 77 15.90 -1.27 5.38
C ASN A 77 17.04 -1.97 4.60
N ILE A 78 16.71 -2.74 3.56
CA ILE A 78 17.68 -3.49 2.74
C ILE A 78 18.02 -2.73 1.47
N LEU A 79 17.03 -2.05 0.87
CA LEU A 79 17.17 -1.34 -0.39
C LEU A 79 18.16 -0.16 -0.30
N ASN A 80 18.66 0.20 0.90
CA ASN A 80 19.60 1.30 1.16
C ASN A 80 19.22 2.61 0.42
N THR A 81 17.92 2.78 0.17
CA THR A 81 17.35 3.87 -0.61
C THR A 81 16.08 4.33 0.08
N GLU A 82 15.77 5.61 -0.06
CA GLU A 82 14.55 6.17 0.51
C GLU A 82 13.34 5.64 -0.26
N VAL A 83 12.39 5.06 0.47
CA VAL A 83 11.06 4.68 -0.04
C VAL A 83 10.07 5.70 0.47
N ASN A 84 9.39 6.38 -0.45
CA ASN A 84 8.39 7.38 -0.14
C ASN A 84 6.99 6.84 -0.40
N ASP A 85 6.20 6.68 0.65
CA ASP A 85 4.82 6.19 0.56
C ASP A 85 3.77 7.30 0.68
N GLY A 86 4.19 8.57 0.62
CA GLY A 86 3.32 9.74 0.72
C GLY A 86 3.03 10.19 2.16
N PHE A 87 3.54 9.50 3.18
CA PHE A 87 3.34 9.88 4.58
C PHE A 87 4.57 10.61 5.15
N LYS A 88 4.36 11.68 5.93
CA LYS A 88 5.43 12.42 6.64
C LYS A 88 5.14 12.59 8.11
N GLU A 89 6.17 12.38 8.94
CA GLU A 89 6.15 12.74 10.36
C GLU A 89 6.47 14.23 10.58
N TYR A 90 7.48 14.75 9.86
CA TYR A 90 7.90 16.13 9.99
C TYR A 90 6.80 17.07 9.51
N GLY A 91 6.39 18.02 10.36
CA GLY A 91 5.26 18.91 10.10
C GLY A 91 3.88 18.26 10.32
N SER A 92 3.80 16.98 10.71
CA SER A 92 2.52 16.39 11.10
C SER A 92 2.06 16.94 12.44
N LYS A 93 0.79 17.34 12.48
CA LYS A 93 0.08 17.81 13.69
C LYS A 93 -0.72 16.72 14.39
N TYR A 94 -0.60 15.48 13.92
CA TYR A 94 -1.38 14.34 14.40
C TYR A 94 -0.55 13.47 15.33
N TYR A 95 -1.21 12.95 16.36
CA TYR A 95 -0.60 12.18 17.43
C TYR A 95 -1.45 10.97 17.78
N GLY A 96 -0.79 9.96 18.34
CA GLY A 96 -1.41 8.77 18.91
C GLY A 96 -0.70 8.34 20.18
N VAL A 97 -1.30 7.41 20.91
CA VAL A 97 -0.74 6.86 22.16
C VAL A 97 -0.13 5.49 21.88
N PHE A 98 1.19 5.36 22.07
CA PHE A 98 1.90 4.09 22.03
C PHE A 98 1.88 3.43 23.41
N CYS A 99 1.33 2.22 23.50
CA CYS A 99 1.27 1.47 24.75
C CYS A 99 2.33 0.36 24.73
N CYS A 100 3.31 0.41 25.64
CA CYS A 100 4.35 -0.61 25.75
C CYS A 100 4.72 -0.86 27.21
N ASN A 101 4.74 -2.12 27.63
CA ASN A 101 5.09 -2.55 28.98
C ASN A 101 4.31 -1.83 30.10
N GLY A 102 3.04 -1.48 29.84
CA GLY A 102 2.18 -0.75 30.79
C GLY A 102 2.41 0.76 30.83
N PHE A 103 3.29 1.31 30.00
CA PHE A 103 3.50 2.74 29.84
C PHE A 103 2.83 3.27 28.58
N GLU A 104 2.32 4.50 28.66
CA GLU A 104 1.73 5.24 27.55
C GLU A 104 2.66 6.37 27.12
N TYR A 105 2.98 6.40 25.83
CA TYR A 105 3.80 7.45 25.22
C TYR A 105 3.00 8.15 24.14
N THR A 106 3.02 9.48 24.16
CA THR A 106 2.52 10.25 23.03
C THR A 106 3.53 10.22 21.90
N CYS A 107 3.10 9.85 20.70
CA CYS A 107 3.93 9.80 19.52
C CYS A 107 3.28 10.61 18.41
N ARG A 108 4.09 11.42 17.71
CA ARG A 108 3.67 12.06 16.47
C ARG A 108 3.47 10.98 15.41
N LEU A 109 2.39 11.07 14.66
CA LEU A 109 2.05 10.12 13.61
C LEU A 109 2.37 10.71 12.26
N GLN A 110 2.77 9.84 11.33
CA GLN A 110 2.94 10.27 9.94
C GLN A 110 1.58 10.51 9.32
N ALA A 111 1.41 11.65 8.65
CA ALA A 111 0.18 11.98 7.94
C ALA A 111 0.43 11.96 6.43
N TYR A 112 -0.57 11.53 5.68
CA TYR A 112 -0.53 11.56 4.23
C TYR A 112 -0.47 13.00 3.71
N THR A 113 0.41 13.25 2.75
CA THR A 113 0.62 14.56 2.14
C THR A 113 0.75 14.43 0.63
N THR A 114 0.10 15.33 -0.09
CA THR A 114 0.00 15.32 -1.55
C THR A 114 1.28 15.73 -2.26
N ASP A 115 2.08 16.56 -1.59
CA ASP A 115 3.21 17.26 -2.20
C ASP A 115 4.53 16.46 -2.17
N ASN A 116 4.47 15.17 -1.82
CA ASN A 116 5.68 14.44 -1.47
C ASN A 116 6.17 13.47 -2.53
N TYR A 117 5.32 12.95 -3.40
CA TYR A 117 5.78 12.02 -4.42
C TYR A 117 6.75 12.72 -5.38
N ASN A 118 7.79 12.02 -5.84
CA ASN A 118 8.94 12.51 -6.62
C ASN A 118 10.14 13.07 -5.81
N GLN A 119 10.16 12.91 -4.48
CA GLN A 119 11.33 13.26 -3.66
C GLN A 119 12.30 12.09 -3.42
N ALA A 120 11.94 10.87 -3.84
CA ALA A 120 12.72 9.65 -3.60
C ALA A 120 12.90 8.82 -4.87
N SER A 121 13.91 7.94 -4.88
CA SER A 121 14.16 7.00 -5.97
C SER A 121 13.08 5.92 -6.09
N ILE A 122 12.38 5.62 -4.98
CA ILE A 122 11.23 4.71 -4.97
C ILE A 122 10.02 5.41 -4.35
N ASN A 123 8.92 5.47 -5.09
CA ASN A 123 7.63 5.93 -4.61
C ASN A 123 6.66 4.74 -4.49
N LEU A 124 6.05 4.53 -3.32
CA LEU A 124 5.12 3.44 -3.06
C LEU A 124 3.68 3.98 -2.97
N TYR A 125 2.79 3.40 -3.77
CA TYR A 125 1.37 3.72 -3.81
C TYR A 125 0.54 2.48 -3.55
N LYS A 126 -0.24 2.49 -2.46
CA LYS A 126 -1.13 1.38 -2.10
C LYS A 126 -2.55 1.67 -2.55
N LEU A 127 -2.88 1.31 -3.78
CA LEU A 127 -4.14 1.66 -4.44
C LEU A 127 -5.39 1.11 -3.72
N HIS A 128 -5.21 0.09 -2.88
CA HIS A 128 -6.27 -0.46 -2.04
C HIS A 128 -6.11 -0.13 -0.55
N GLY A 129 -5.29 0.85 -0.19
CA GLY A 129 -5.00 1.18 1.20
C GLY A 129 -4.14 0.11 1.88
N SER A 130 -3.97 0.21 3.19
CA SER A 130 -3.05 -0.66 3.92
C SER A 130 -3.55 -1.01 5.31
N VAL A 131 -3.06 -2.13 5.83
CA VAL A 131 -3.31 -2.60 7.20
C VAL A 131 -2.70 -1.69 8.28
N ASN A 132 -1.98 -0.63 7.91
CA ASN A 132 -1.44 0.36 8.85
C ASN A 132 -1.93 1.79 8.56
N TYR A 133 -2.92 1.97 7.67
CA TYR A 133 -3.51 3.29 7.41
C TYR A 133 -4.77 3.47 8.24
N VAL A 134 -4.91 4.60 8.92
CA VAL A 134 -6.09 4.94 9.72
C VAL A 134 -6.60 6.34 9.36
N PRO A 135 -7.91 6.51 9.13
CA PRO A 135 -8.50 7.80 8.87
C PRO A 135 -8.61 8.63 10.15
N PHE A 136 -8.43 9.93 10.03
CA PHE A 136 -8.72 10.88 11.10
C PHE A 136 -10.02 11.63 10.78
N TYR A 137 -10.98 11.57 11.69
CA TYR A 137 -12.28 12.23 11.55
C TYR A 137 -12.39 13.43 12.48
N LYS A 138 -12.84 14.55 11.92
CA LYS A 138 -13.16 15.75 12.67
C LYS A 138 -14.64 16.05 12.58
N LYS A 139 -15.27 16.30 13.72
CA LYS A 139 -16.65 16.78 13.79
C LYS A 139 -16.73 18.22 13.27
N GLY A 140 -17.57 18.44 12.25
CA GLY A 140 -17.90 19.78 11.76
C GLY A 140 -18.79 20.55 12.75
N VAL A 141 -18.95 21.85 12.50
CA VAL A 141 -19.86 22.72 13.28
C VAL A 141 -21.32 22.27 13.13
N ASP A 142 -21.65 21.63 12.00
CA ASP A 142 -22.93 21.00 11.72
C ASP A 142 -23.14 19.66 12.43
N GLY A 143 -22.18 19.24 13.25
CA GLY A 143 -22.21 17.96 13.97
C GLY A 143 -21.87 16.75 13.09
N ILE A 144 -21.57 16.94 11.80
CA ILE A 144 -21.25 15.86 10.87
C ILE A 144 -19.74 15.60 10.89
N SER A 145 -19.37 14.36 11.16
CA SER A 145 -17.97 13.92 11.09
C SER A 145 -17.51 13.71 9.67
N ARG A 146 -16.34 14.27 9.38
CA ARG A 146 -15.70 14.21 8.07
C ARG A 146 -14.27 13.72 8.23
N LYS A 147 -13.87 12.86 7.32
CA LYS A 147 -12.48 12.45 7.19
C LYS A 147 -11.66 13.65 6.71
N ILE A 148 -10.59 13.96 7.40
CA ILE A 148 -9.72 15.11 7.08
C ILE A 148 -8.26 14.73 6.86
N ALA A 149 -7.86 13.51 7.25
CA ALA A 149 -6.51 13.01 7.01
C ALA A 149 -6.48 11.48 7.03
N TYR A 150 -5.38 10.94 6.50
CA TYR A 150 -4.95 9.56 6.69
C TYR A 150 -3.63 9.55 7.45
N LEU A 151 -3.54 8.70 8.46
CA LEU A 151 -2.38 8.56 9.33
C LEU A 151 -1.79 7.16 9.22
N LYS A 152 -0.48 7.05 9.39
CA LYS A 152 0.21 5.77 9.52
C LYS A 152 0.24 5.36 10.99
N SER A 153 -0.34 4.21 11.28
CA SER A 153 -0.37 3.63 12.63
C SER A 153 0.52 2.40 12.68
N ASN A 154 1.69 2.55 13.32
CA ASN A 154 2.60 1.44 13.56
C ASN A 154 2.07 0.55 14.70
N LYS A 155 2.59 -0.69 14.77
CA LYS A 155 2.23 -1.66 15.82
C LYS A 155 2.40 -1.05 17.22
N GLY A 156 1.36 -1.19 18.06
CA GLY A 156 1.33 -0.70 19.44
C GLY A 156 0.77 0.71 19.61
N ILE A 157 0.47 1.44 18.52
CA ILE A 157 -0.32 2.68 18.59
C ILE A 157 -1.79 2.35 18.85
N ASN A 158 -2.37 2.98 19.86
CA ASN A 158 -3.78 2.93 20.16
C ASN A 158 -4.56 3.82 19.18
N ILE A 159 -5.10 3.21 18.13
CA ILE A 159 -5.89 3.89 17.10
C ILE A 159 -7.23 4.46 17.60
N THR A 160 -7.65 4.12 18.83
CA THR A 160 -8.84 4.72 19.45
C THR A 160 -8.54 6.06 20.14
N GLN A 161 -7.26 6.41 20.27
CA GLN A 161 -6.77 7.62 20.94
C GLN A 161 -5.92 8.45 19.96
N LEU A 162 -6.52 8.78 18.82
CA LEU A 162 -5.92 9.69 17.85
C LEU A 162 -6.36 11.11 18.15
N TYR A 163 -5.43 12.05 18.10
CA TYR A 163 -5.72 13.46 18.27
C TYR A 163 -4.80 14.35 17.43
N MET A 164 -5.21 15.60 17.25
CA MET A 164 -4.42 16.62 16.56
C MET A 164 -4.34 17.91 17.38
N GLU A 165 -3.26 18.66 17.21
CA GLU A 165 -3.12 20.00 17.78
C GLU A 165 -4.01 21.00 17.02
N ASP A 166 -4.79 21.80 17.76
CA ASP A 166 -5.45 23.01 17.23
C ASP A 166 -4.52 24.21 17.42
N GLU A 167 -3.80 24.58 16.36
CA GLU A 167 -2.84 25.69 16.33
C GLU A 167 -3.45 27.04 16.78
N ASN A 168 -4.76 27.22 16.67
CA ASN A 168 -5.42 28.49 17.02
C ASN A 168 -5.82 28.57 18.49
N LYS A 169 -5.97 27.42 19.16
CA LYS A 169 -6.56 27.34 20.51
C LYS A 169 -5.62 26.75 21.56
N GLY A 170 -4.54 26.09 21.14
CA GLY A 170 -3.68 25.32 22.04
C GLY A 170 -4.40 24.12 22.68
N GLU A 171 -5.48 23.65 22.07
CA GLU A 171 -6.28 22.51 22.52
C GLU A 171 -6.06 21.30 21.61
N PHE A 172 -6.31 20.10 22.13
CA PHE A 172 -6.30 18.87 21.33
C PHE A 172 -7.69 18.54 20.81
N ILE A 173 -7.78 18.21 19.52
CA ILE A 173 -8.99 17.69 18.90
C ILE A 173 -8.83 16.18 18.77
N TYR A 174 -9.70 15.41 19.40
CA TYR A 174 -9.72 13.96 19.31
C TYR A 174 -10.52 13.50 18.10
N SER A 175 -10.05 12.45 17.42
CA SER A 175 -10.77 11.87 16.30
C SER A 175 -12.06 11.23 16.77
N GLU A 176 -13.16 11.44 16.05
CA GLU A 176 -14.34 10.58 16.21
C GLU A 176 -13.96 9.18 15.67
N SER A 177 -14.06 8.15 16.51
CA SER A 177 -13.37 6.89 16.29
C SER A 177 -14.02 6.03 15.19
N GLU A 178 -13.25 5.70 14.14
CA GLU A 178 -13.36 4.39 13.48
C GLU A 178 -12.25 3.50 14.01
N ARG A 179 -12.60 2.28 14.45
CA ARG A 179 -11.66 1.34 15.11
C ARG A 179 -11.08 0.32 14.13
N HIS A 180 -10.90 0.69 12.87
CA HIS A 180 -10.35 -0.23 11.90
C HIS A 180 -9.36 0.46 10.98
N TYR A 181 -8.33 -0.29 10.59
CA TYR A 181 -7.47 0.08 9.49
C TYR A 181 -8.28 0.20 8.22
N ASP A 182 -7.79 1.06 7.33
CA ASP A 182 -8.55 1.45 6.17
C ASP A 182 -7.96 0.94 4.86
N PHE A 183 -8.64 -0.05 4.31
CA PHE A 183 -8.26 -0.70 3.07
C PHE A 183 -9.49 -1.23 2.31
N LEU A 184 -9.34 -1.35 1.00
CA LEU A 184 -10.41 -1.67 0.06
C LEU A 184 -10.52 -3.18 -0.18
N THR A 185 -11.53 -3.81 0.42
CA THR A 185 -11.85 -5.23 0.19
C THR A 185 -13.23 -5.40 -0.45
N GLY A 186 -13.47 -6.57 -1.04
CA GLY A 186 -14.80 -6.96 -1.52
C GLY A 186 -15.32 -6.12 -2.69
N THR A 187 -16.66 -5.99 -2.76
CA THR A 187 -17.42 -5.39 -3.87
C THR A 187 -17.74 -3.91 -3.67
N THR A 188 -17.47 -3.34 -2.50
CA THR A 188 -17.79 -1.93 -2.17
C THR A 188 -16.69 -0.94 -2.56
N LYS A 189 -15.56 -1.42 -3.14
CA LYS A 189 -14.40 -0.61 -3.53
C LYS A 189 -14.76 0.62 -4.35
N ALA A 190 -15.69 0.49 -5.30
CA ALA A 190 -16.07 1.56 -6.22
C ALA A 190 -16.66 2.79 -5.50
N ILE A 191 -17.37 2.60 -4.39
CA ILE A 191 -17.92 3.71 -3.61
C ILE A 191 -16.79 4.48 -2.91
N ARG A 192 -15.75 3.76 -2.50
CA ARG A 192 -14.62 4.28 -1.73
C ARG A 192 -13.58 4.98 -2.59
N TYR A 193 -13.57 4.75 -3.89
CA TYR A 193 -12.74 5.50 -4.84
C TYR A 193 -13.07 7.00 -4.87
N ASN A 194 -14.22 7.41 -4.36
CA ASN A 194 -14.60 8.82 -4.23
C ASN A 194 -14.07 9.50 -2.95
N ASP A 195 -13.40 8.76 -2.06
CA ASP A 195 -12.67 9.36 -0.94
C ASP A 195 -11.45 10.14 -1.48
N PHE A 196 -11.18 11.33 -0.93
CA PHE A 196 -10.11 12.22 -1.41
C PHE A 196 -8.75 11.50 -1.49
N PHE A 197 -8.45 10.63 -0.54
CA PHE A 197 -7.19 9.89 -0.48
C PHE A 197 -7.05 8.90 -1.65
N PHE A 198 -8.11 8.13 -1.93
CA PHE A 198 -8.08 7.18 -3.04
C PHE A 198 -8.14 7.90 -4.39
N GLN A 199 -8.91 8.99 -4.50
CA GLN A 199 -8.92 9.82 -5.72
C GLN A 199 -7.52 10.29 -6.08
N GLU A 200 -6.74 10.68 -5.08
CA GLU A 200 -5.37 11.12 -5.27
C GLU A 200 -4.43 9.97 -5.64
N LEU A 201 -4.48 8.83 -4.92
CA LEU A 201 -3.70 7.65 -5.28
C LEU A 201 -3.95 7.20 -6.73
N PHE A 202 -5.22 7.19 -7.17
CA PHE A 202 -5.56 6.87 -8.55
C PHE A 202 -5.19 7.99 -9.54
N CYS A 203 -5.19 9.26 -9.12
CA CYS A 203 -4.66 10.35 -9.92
C CYS A 203 -3.18 10.12 -10.21
N ASN A 204 -2.39 9.85 -9.17
CA ASN A 204 -0.97 9.53 -9.28
C ASN A 204 -0.73 8.27 -10.13
N PHE A 205 -1.52 7.22 -9.95
CA PHE A 205 -1.43 6.03 -10.79
C PHE A 205 -1.60 6.34 -12.29
N LYS A 206 -2.65 7.10 -12.64
CA LYS A 206 -2.89 7.49 -14.04
C LYS A 206 -1.80 8.40 -14.59
N CYS A 207 -1.31 9.37 -13.79
CA CYS A 207 -0.22 10.26 -14.19
C CYS A 207 1.09 9.49 -14.41
N ASN A 208 1.43 8.59 -13.49
CA ASN A 208 2.66 7.80 -13.57
C ASN A 208 2.61 6.83 -14.75
N LEU A 209 1.45 6.21 -15.04
CA LEU A 209 1.29 5.39 -16.25
C LEU A 209 1.56 6.19 -17.53
N LYS A 210 1.09 7.44 -17.63
CA LYS A 210 1.35 8.29 -18.82
C LYS A 210 2.83 8.61 -18.98
N ASN A 211 3.47 8.91 -17.86
CA ASN A 211 4.85 9.39 -17.83
C ASN A 211 5.88 8.25 -17.88
N ALA A 212 5.53 7.05 -17.42
CA ALA A 212 6.43 5.91 -17.34
C ALA A 212 7.00 5.54 -18.71
N GLU A 213 8.29 5.21 -18.76
CA GLU A 213 8.98 4.72 -19.96
C GLU A 213 8.82 3.22 -20.16
N LYS A 214 8.53 2.49 -19.08
CA LYS A 214 8.41 1.04 -19.03
C LYS A 214 7.36 0.66 -18.00
N LEU A 215 6.52 -0.34 -18.30
CA LEU A 215 5.57 -0.91 -17.35
C LEU A 215 5.95 -2.35 -17.02
N ILE A 216 6.10 -2.66 -15.74
CA ILE A 216 6.36 -4.01 -15.23
C ILE A 216 5.26 -4.38 -14.26
N ILE A 217 4.60 -5.51 -14.51
CA ILE A 217 3.50 -6.03 -13.71
C ILE A 217 3.93 -7.38 -13.13
N ILE A 218 3.85 -7.55 -11.81
CA ILE A 218 4.35 -8.76 -11.13
C ILE A 218 3.24 -9.34 -10.25
N GLY A 219 2.94 -10.64 -10.42
CA GLY A 219 2.02 -11.37 -9.55
C GLY A 219 0.56 -10.89 -9.60
N TYR A 220 0.16 -10.25 -10.71
CA TYR A 220 -1.18 -9.73 -10.90
C TYR A 220 -2.02 -10.63 -11.80
N GLY A 221 -3.17 -11.10 -11.30
CA GLY A 221 -4.02 -12.05 -12.02
C GLY A 221 -4.90 -11.49 -13.16
N GLY A 222 -4.82 -10.18 -13.46
CA GLY A 222 -5.59 -9.58 -14.56
C GLY A 222 -7.11 -9.41 -14.32
N LYS A 223 -7.59 -9.58 -13.09
CA LYS A 223 -9.04 -9.66 -12.78
C LYS A 223 -9.68 -8.35 -12.35
N ASP A 224 -8.90 -7.34 -11.96
CA ASP A 224 -9.42 -6.06 -11.50
C ASP A 224 -9.71 -5.15 -12.70
N LYS A 225 -11.00 -4.99 -13.03
CA LYS A 225 -11.45 -4.29 -14.23
C LYS A 225 -11.07 -2.81 -14.22
N GLU A 226 -11.10 -2.16 -13.05
CA GLU A 226 -10.78 -0.74 -12.94
C GLU A 226 -9.28 -0.51 -13.12
N ILE A 227 -8.44 -1.35 -12.49
CA ILE A 227 -6.99 -1.30 -12.70
C ILE A 227 -6.63 -1.57 -14.15
N ASN A 228 -7.22 -2.61 -14.76
CA ASN A 228 -7.01 -2.92 -16.18
C ASN A 228 -7.42 -1.75 -17.08
N LYS A 229 -8.55 -1.08 -16.77
CA LYS A 229 -9.02 0.09 -17.49
C LYS A 229 -8.02 1.23 -17.38
N TYR A 230 -7.52 1.54 -16.17
CA TYR A 230 -6.52 2.59 -16.00
C TYR A 230 -5.23 2.32 -16.76
N ILE A 231 -4.72 1.08 -16.74
CA ILE A 231 -3.53 0.70 -17.51
C ILE A 231 -3.77 0.93 -19.02
N VAL A 232 -4.88 0.41 -19.55
CA VAL A 232 -5.20 0.56 -20.99
C VAL A 232 -5.43 2.02 -21.38
N ASP A 233 -6.12 2.79 -20.56
CA ASP A 233 -6.50 4.16 -20.90
C ASP A 233 -5.34 5.16 -20.71
N ASN A 234 -4.25 4.80 -20.01
CA ASN A 234 -3.22 5.75 -19.59
C ASN A 234 -1.76 5.35 -19.88
N PHE A 235 -1.44 4.10 -20.23
CA PHE A 235 -0.07 3.71 -20.61
C PHE A 235 0.05 3.54 -22.13
N ASP A 236 1.13 4.04 -22.72
CA ASP A 236 1.39 3.96 -24.17
C ASP A 236 2.05 2.62 -24.55
N TYR A 237 1.28 1.54 -24.46
CA TYR A 237 1.75 0.18 -24.76
C TYR A 237 2.00 -0.08 -26.26
N GLU A 238 1.67 0.88 -27.14
CA GLU A 238 1.98 0.80 -28.57
C GLU A 238 3.46 1.12 -28.84
N HIS A 239 4.05 2.01 -28.04
CA HIS A 239 5.42 2.49 -28.24
C HIS A 239 6.35 2.18 -27.07
N LYS A 240 5.82 1.87 -25.89
CA LYS A 240 6.60 1.62 -24.67
C LYS A 240 6.48 0.17 -24.23
N PRO A 241 7.58 -0.45 -23.75
CA PRO A 241 7.60 -1.86 -23.39
C PRO A 241 6.76 -2.14 -22.14
N VAL A 242 6.03 -3.27 -22.20
CA VAL A 242 5.25 -3.82 -21.08
C VAL A 242 5.71 -5.25 -20.81
N PHE A 243 5.96 -5.55 -19.53
CA PHE A 243 6.34 -6.89 -19.07
C PHE A 243 5.39 -7.39 -17.99
N ILE A 244 5.02 -8.66 -18.05
CA ILE A 244 4.21 -9.34 -17.02
C ILE A 244 5.00 -10.54 -16.49
N VAL A 245 5.27 -10.54 -15.19
CA VAL A 245 5.92 -11.65 -14.48
C VAL A 245 4.85 -12.45 -13.75
N ASP A 246 4.65 -13.68 -14.16
CA ASP A 246 3.77 -14.65 -13.49
C ASP A 246 4.27 -16.07 -13.78
N PRO A 247 4.53 -16.92 -12.76
CA PRO A 247 5.08 -18.26 -12.99
C PRO A 247 4.09 -19.22 -13.68
N LYS A 248 2.80 -18.87 -13.71
CA LYS A 248 1.77 -19.69 -14.32
C LYS A 248 0.59 -18.80 -14.78
N PRO A 249 0.76 -18.03 -15.86
CA PRO A 249 -0.21 -17.05 -16.29
C PRO A 249 -1.55 -17.70 -16.62
N SER A 250 -2.63 -17.19 -16.03
CA SER A 250 -3.99 -17.64 -16.32
C SER A 250 -4.45 -17.16 -17.71
N GLU A 251 -5.46 -17.81 -18.30
CA GLU A 251 -6.06 -17.36 -19.56
C GLU A 251 -6.53 -15.90 -19.50
N THR A 252 -7.08 -15.46 -18.36
CA THR A 252 -7.46 -14.05 -18.15
C THR A 252 -6.27 -13.11 -18.24
N LEU A 253 -5.14 -13.50 -17.63
CA LEU A 253 -3.91 -12.71 -17.67
C LEU A 253 -3.29 -12.70 -19.07
N MET A 254 -3.28 -13.85 -19.76
CA MET A 254 -2.82 -13.95 -21.16
C MET A 254 -3.63 -13.03 -22.08
N ASN A 255 -4.96 -13.01 -21.95
CA ASN A 255 -5.83 -12.15 -22.74
C ASN A 255 -5.57 -10.66 -22.44
N PHE A 256 -5.31 -10.31 -21.19
CA PHE A 256 -4.95 -8.95 -20.82
C PHE A 256 -3.56 -8.57 -21.38
N ALA A 257 -2.57 -9.45 -21.25
CA ALA A 257 -1.23 -9.26 -21.79
C ALA A 257 -1.26 -8.96 -23.30
N ASN A 258 -2.00 -9.76 -24.07
CA ASN A 258 -2.18 -9.55 -25.50
C ASN A 258 -2.81 -8.19 -25.82
N ARG A 259 -3.78 -7.74 -25.01
CA ARG A 259 -4.45 -6.45 -25.20
C ARG A 259 -3.50 -5.25 -25.03
N ILE A 260 -2.51 -5.37 -24.16
CA ILE A 260 -1.54 -4.31 -23.87
C ILE A 260 -0.15 -4.62 -24.43
N ASN A 261 -0.06 -5.51 -25.43
CA ASN A 261 1.19 -5.88 -26.09
C ASN A 261 2.34 -6.25 -25.10
N ALA A 262 2.01 -6.95 -24.01
CA ALA A 262 2.98 -7.29 -22.98
C ALA A 262 3.75 -8.57 -23.29
N GLN A 263 5.05 -8.55 -23.01
CA GLN A 263 5.87 -9.76 -22.94
C GLN A 263 5.64 -10.46 -21.60
N ILE A 264 5.31 -11.74 -21.66
CA ILE A 264 5.12 -12.57 -20.46
C ILE A 264 6.43 -13.27 -20.10
N ILE A 265 6.74 -13.24 -18.82
CA ILE A 265 7.93 -13.80 -18.22
C ILE A 265 7.46 -14.85 -17.20
N GLU A 266 7.54 -16.12 -17.59
CA GLU A 266 7.09 -17.26 -16.79
C GLU A 266 8.11 -17.62 -15.69
N LYS A 267 8.31 -16.68 -14.77
CA LYS A 267 9.25 -16.79 -13.65
C LYS A 267 8.59 -16.39 -12.33
N THR A 268 9.14 -16.88 -11.23
CA THR A 268 8.87 -16.34 -9.90
C THR A 268 9.75 -15.13 -9.60
N VAL A 269 9.40 -14.35 -8.58
CA VAL A 269 10.21 -13.20 -8.10
C VAL A 269 11.60 -13.59 -7.59
N SER A 270 11.81 -14.87 -7.25
CA SER A 270 13.11 -15.44 -6.89
C SER A 270 14.02 -15.74 -8.08
N GLU A 271 13.54 -15.58 -9.31
CA GLU A 271 14.24 -16.00 -10.53
C GLU A 271 14.41 -14.86 -11.55
N ILE A 272 13.84 -13.69 -11.28
CA ILE A 272 13.93 -12.53 -12.17
C ILE A 272 15.29 -11.84 -12.05
N ASP A 273 15.75 -11.26 -13.15
CA ASP A 273 16.90 -10.35 -13.18
C ASP A 273 16.69 -9.23 -14.20
N GLY A 274 17.67 -8.32 -14.34
CA GLY A 274 17.56 -7.17 -15.24
C GLY A 274 17.39 -7.54 -16.72
N SER A 275 17.95 -8.66 -17.17
CA SER A 275 17.92 -9.08 -18.57
C SER A 275 16.53 -9.51 -19.03
N ASP A 276 15.67 -9.93 -18.10
CA ASP A 276 14.28 -10.28 -18.34
C ASP A 276 13.44 -9.09 -18.88
N PHE A 277 13.89 -7.86 -18.64
CA PHE A 277 13.16 -6.62 -18.96
C PHE A 277 13.82 -5.80 -20.07
N GLU A 278 14.64 -6.44 -20.89
CA GLU A 278 15.19 -5.88 -22.12
C GLU A 278 14.32 -6.30 -23.31
N SER A 279 13.86 -5.32 -24.10
CA SER A 279 13.08 -5.63 -25.31
C SER A 279 13.95 -6.42 -26.29
N SER A 280 13.42 -7.53 -26.81
CA SER A 280 14.03 -8.23 -27.94
C SER A 280 14.09 -7.26 -29.12
N LYS A 281 15.30 -6.89 -29.56
CA LYS A 281 15.52 -6.09 -30.77
C LYS A 281 15.09 -6.84 -32.03
#